data_AF-A0A820RGA8-F1
#
_entry.id   AF-A0A820RGA8-F1
#
_cell.length_a   1.000
_cell.length_b   1.000
_cell.length_c   1.000
_cell.angle_alpha   90.00
_cell.angle_beta   90.00
_cell.angle_gamma   90.00
#
_symmetry.space_group_name_H-M   'P 1'
#
loop_
_entity.id
_entity.type
_entity.pdbx_description
1 polymer ?
#
loop_
_entity_poly.entity_id
_entity_poly.type
_entity_poly.pdbx_seq_one_letter_code
_entity_poly.pdbx_strand_id
1 'polypeptide(L)'
;PVKKTDTYTTTIDNQTTVAIRVFEGERSTIKDNHFLGKFELTDIPPALKGVPVIEVTFAIDVNGILEVTAEVKGTDIKKNIVINTVTNHLSPQEIARMVKDAEKFAEQDKQFKDQVNARNDLEL
;
A
#
# COMPACT_ATOMS: atom_id res chain seq x y z
N PRO A 1 -13.72 -5.21 4.59
CA PRO A 1 -12.52 -4.89 5.40
C PRO A 1 -12.04 -6.15 6.13
N VAL A 2 -10.75 -6.45 6.05
CA VAL A 2 -10.14 -7.63 6.68
C VAL A 2 -9.13 -7.15 7.70
N LYS A 3 -9.10 -7.79 8.86
CA LYS A 3 -8.08 -7.57 9.88
C LYS A 3 -7.39 -8.87 10.25
N LYS A 4 -6.08 -8.82 10.41
CA LYS A 4 -5.25 -9.93 10.84
C LYS A 4 -4.25 -9.42 11.87
N THR A 5 -4.13 -10.13 12.98
CA THR A 5 -3.20 -9.79 14.07
C THR A 5 -2.26 -10.95 14.29
N ASP A 6 -0.98 -10.65 14.35
CA ASP A 6 0.10 -11.58 14.60
C ASP A 6 1.00 -11.05 15.71
N THR A 7 1.56 -11.96 16.50
CA THR A 7 2.36 -11.63 17.68
C THR A 7 3.83 -11.92 17.40
N TYR A 8 4.68 -10.93 17.67
CA TYR A 8 6.12 -10.97 17.49
C TYR A 8 6.84 -10.68 18.80
N THR A 9 8.15 -10.95 18.84
CA THR A 9 8.99 -10.67 19.99
C THR A 9 10.37 -10.16 19.56
N THR A 10 11.12 -9.57 20.49
CA THR A 10 12.49 -9.11 20.23
C THR A 10 13.44 -10.28 20.06
N THR A 11 14.40 -10.11 19.16
CA THR A 11 15.43 -11.12 18.86
C THR A 11 16.74 -10.86 19.61
N ILE A 12 16.90 -9.66 20.18
CA ILE A 12 18.10 -9.19 20.85
C ILE A 12 17.75 -8.75 22.28
N ASP A 13 18.64 -9.04 23.23
CA ASP A 13 18.49 -8.61 24.62
C ASP A 13 18.63 -7.08 24.73
N ASN A 14 17.77 -6.45 25.55
CA ASN A 14 17.67 -5.00 25.71
C ASN A 14 17.38 -4.23 24.40
N GLN A 15 16.69 -4.88 23.45
CA GLN A 15 16.28 -4.24 22.21
C GLN A 15 15.19 -3.19 22.47
N THR A 16 15.54 -1.91 22.28
CA THR A 16 14.64 -0.76 22.49
C THR A 16 13.92 -0.31 21.22
N THR A 17 14.38 -0.78 20.05
CA THR A 17 13.81 -0.44 18.74
C THR A 17 13.60 -1.68 17.90
N VAL A 18 12.41 -1.81 17.31
CA VAL A 18 12.06 -2.86 16.33
C VAL A 18 11.71 -2.18 15.00
N ALA A 19 12.31 -2.65 13.90
CA ALA A 19 11.99 -2.18 12.56
C ALA A 19 10.99 -3.15 11.90
N ILE A 20 9.78 -2.66 11.61
CA ILE A 20 8.73 -3.38 10.93
C ILE A 20 8.80 -3.04 9.45
N ARG A 21 8.85 -4.06 8.59
CA ARG A 21 8.89 -3.92 7.13
C ARG A 21 7.74 -4.71 6.54
N VAL A 22 6.96 -4.05 5.70
CA VAL A 22 5.73 -4.58 5.10
C VAL A 22 6.02 -4.88 3.63
N PHE A 23 5.70 -6.10 3.22
CA PHE A 23 5.89 -6.59 1.86
C PHE A 23 4.58 -7.21 1.34
N GLU A 24 4.36 -7.14 0.04
CA GLU A 24 3.25 -7.73 -0.69
C GLU A 24 3.78 -8.71 -1.75
N GLY A 25 3.23 -9.92 -1.79
CA GLY A 25 3.57 -10.91 -2.82
C GLY A 25 3.35 -12.35 -2.34
N GLU A 26 3.28 -13.27 -3.31
CA GLU A 26 3.06 -14.70 -3.06
C GLU A 26 4.36 -15.51 -2.98
N ARG A 27 5.52 -14.86 -3.14
CA ARG A 27 6.82 -15.54 -3.12
C ARG A 27 7.27 -15.76 -1.68
N SER A 28 7.93 -16.90 -1.44
CA SER A 28 8.45 -17.25 -0.11
C SER A 28 9.62 -16.37 0.34
N THR A 29 10.30 -15.72 -0.61
CA THR A 29 11.48 -14.89 -0.35
C THR A 29 11.15 -13.41 -0.48
N ILE A 30 11.58 -12.61 0.50
CA ILE A 30 11.37 -11.15 0.52
C ILE A 30 11.95 -10.40 -0.69
N LYS A 31 12.94 -10.99 -1.39
CA LYS A 31 13.62 -10.37 -2.54
C LYS A 31 12.71 -10.28 -3.77
N ASP A 32 11.75 -11.20 -3.87
CA ASP A 32 10.85 -11.32 -5.00
C ASP A 32 9.45 -10.77 -4.66
N ASN A 33 9.29 -10.19 -3.47
CA ASN A 33 8.06 -9.53 -3.02
C ASN A 33 8.21 -8.00 -3.16
N HIS A 34 7.08 -7.33 -3.36
CA HIS A 34 7.01 -5.89 -3.46
C HIS A 34 7.11 -5.25 -2.07
N PHE A 35 8.02 -4.30 -1.90
CA PHE A 35 8.15 -3.57 -0.64
C PHE A 35 7.12 -2.45 -0.58
N LEU A 36 6.26 -2.49 0.44
CA LEU A 36 5.19 -1.51 0.61
C LEU A 36 5.59 -0.37 1.55
N GLY A 37 6.34 -0.66 2.60
CA GLY A 37 6.69 0.35 3.60
C GLY A 37 7.46 -0.20 4.79
N LYS A 38 8.04 0.70 5.58
CA LYS A 38 8.70 0.36 6.84
C LYS A 38 8.47 1.43 7.87
N PHE A 39 8.48 1.03 9.14
CA PHE A 39 8.48 1.94 10.26
C PHE A 39 9.22 1.33 11.45
N GLU A 40 9.59 2.18 12.38
CA GLU A 40 10.32 1.79 13.58
C GLU A 40 9.42 2.03 14.79
N LEU A 41 9.32 1.00 15.62
CA LEU A 41 8.71 1.06 16.94
C LEU A 41 9.86 1.29 17.92
N THR A 42 9.96 2.51 18.45
CA THR A 42 10.96 2.93 19.43
C THR A 42 10.38 2.89 20.84
N ASP A 43 11.20 3.18 21.85
CA ASP A 43 10.83 3.27 23.27
C ASP A 43 10.44 1.95 23.93
N ILE A 44 10.74 0.80 23.31
CA ILE A 44 10.43 -0.51 23.90
C ILE A 44 11.24 -0.68 25.20
N PRO A 45 10.59 -1.05 26.33
CA PRO A 45 11.29 -1.23 27.58
C PRO A 45 12.39 -2.30 27.44
N PRO A 46 13.63 -2.03 27.90
CA PRO A 46 14.73 -2.97 27.78
C PRO A 46 14.41 -4.22 28.60
N ALA A 47 14.27 -5.35 27.90
CA ALA A 47 13.98 -6.65 28.46
C ALA A 47 14.82 -7.72 27.76
N LEU A 48 14.89 -8.92 28.34
CA LEU A 48 15.50 -10.07 27.68
C LEU A 48 14.76 -10.39 26.37
N LYS A 49 15.48 -10.94 25.40
CA LYS A 49 14.87 -11.41 24.15
C LYS A 49 13.72 -12.39 24.43
N GLY A 50 12.66 -12.34 23.65
CA GLY A 50 11.50 -13.23 23.83
C GLY A 50 10.50 -12.78 24.91
N VAL A 51 10.84 -11.82 25.76
CA VAL A 51 9.94 -11.30 26.81
C VAL A 51 8.96 -10.25 26.30
N PRO A 52 9.39 -9.18 25.59
CA PRO A 52 8.45 -8.19 25.08
C PRO A 52 7.59 -8.81 23.99
N VAL A 53 6.29 -8.57 24.08
CA VAL A 53 5.29 -9.09 23.16
C VAL A 53 4.80 -7.93 22.31
N ILE A 54 5.06 -7.98 21.00
CA ILE A 54 4.67 -6.95 20.04
C ILE A 54 3.52 -7.50 19.21
N GLU A 55 2.35 -6.90 19.31
CA GLU A 55 1.17 -7.25 18.52
C GLU A 55 1.13 -6.37 17.27
N VAL A 56 1.24 -7.00 16.09
CA VAL A 56 1.18 -6.32 14.80
C VAL A 56 -0.15 -6.68 14.14
N THR A 57 -0.97 -5.67 13.89
CA THR A 57 -2.27 -5.78 13.25
C THR A 57 -2.23 -5.16 11.86
N PHE A 58 -2.62 -5.94 10.86
CA PHE A 58 -2.82 -5.55 9.48
C PHE A 58 -4.31 -5.41 9.21
N ALA A 59 -4.76 -4.22 8.83
CA ALA A 59 -6.13 -3.92 8.48
C ALA A 59 -6.20 -3.42 7.04
N ILE A 60 -6.95 -4.11 6.18
CA ILE A 60 -7.19 -3.72 4.80
C ILE A 60 -8.63 -3.26 4.67
N ASP A 61 -8.80 -2.03 4.21
CA ASP A 61 -10.12 -1.46 3.93
C ASP A 61 -10.60 -1.79 2.50
N VAL A 62 -11.90 -1.59 2.24
CA VAL A 62 -12.52 -1.79 0.92
C VAL A 62 -11.86 -0.96 -0.19
N ASN A 63 -11.21 0.14 0.15
CA ASN A 63 -10.46 0.99 -0.79
C ASN A 63 -9.05 0.47 -1.11
N GLY A 64 -8.63 -0.67 -0.55
CA GLY A 64 -7.26 -1.18 -0.70
C GLY A 64 -6.21 -0.44 0.13
N ILE A 65 -6.65 0.38 1.10
CA ILE A 65 -5.77 1.06 2.04
C ILE A 65 -5.40 0.04 3.12
N LEU A 66 -4.10 -0.24 3.26
CA LEU A 66 -3.53 -1.12 4.26
C LEU A 66 -3.03 -0.28 5.44
N GLU A 67 -3.64 -0.43 6.60
CA GLU A 67 -3.15 0.09 7.86
C GLU A 67 -2.40 -1.02 8.62
N VAL A 68 -1.15 -0.74 9.00
CA VAL A 68 -0.33 -1.63 9.82
C VAL A 68 -0.04 -0.96 11.15
N THR A 69 -0.53 -1.55 12.23
CA THR A 69 -0.35 -1.05 13.60
C THR A 69 0.49 -2.03 14.40
N ALA A 70 1.54 -1.56 15.05
CA ALA A 70 2.33 -2.32 16.00
C ALA A 70 2.18 -1.73 17.41
N GLU A 71 1.92 -2.57 18.41
CA GLU A 71 1.77 -2.20 19.80
C GLU A 71 2.55 -3.17 20.70
N VAL A 72 3.21 -2.64 21.74
CA VAL A 72 3.86 -3.50 22.76
C VAL A 72 2.86 -3.78 23.87
N LYS A 73 2.52 -5.07 24.04
CA LYS A 73 1.55 -5.54 25.03
C LYS A 73 1.95 -5.10 26.44
N GLY A 74 1.02 -4.45 27.14
CA GLY A 74 1.22 -3.99 28.52
C GLY A 74 1.92 -2.63 28.63
N THR A 75 2.13 -1.93 27.52
CA THR A 75 2.60 -0.53 27.49
C THR A 75 1.72 0.30 26.56
N ASP A 76 1.81 1.63 26.65
CA ASP A 76 1.13 2.55 25.74
C ASP A 76 1.91 2.82 24.43
N ILE A 77 2.97 2.03 24.19
CA ILE A 77 3.86 2.20 23.04
C ILE A 77 3.22 1.54 21.83
N LYS A 78 2.73 2.38 20.92
CA LYS A 78 2.18 1.96 19.64
C LYS A 78 2.62 2.87 18.50
N LYS A 79 2.75 2.29 17.32
CA LYS A 79 3.06 3.01 16.09
C LYS A 79 2.30 2.37 14.94
N ASN A 80 1.71 3.18 14.08
CA ASN A 80 1.04 2.70 12.88
C ASN A 80 1.53 3.42 11.64
N ILE A 81 1.38 2.76 10.50
CA ILE A 81 1.52 3.34 9.17
C ILE A 81 0.29 3.03 8.33
N VAL A 82 -0.04 3.97 7.46
CA VAL A 82 -1.09 3.81 6.45
C VAL A 82 -0.41 3.74 5.09
N ILE A 83 -0.57 2.61 4.41
CA ILE A 83 -0.03 2.31 3.10
C ILE A 83 -1.19 2.29 2.11
N ASN A 84 -1.14 3.16 1.11
CA ASN A 84 -2.10 3.12 0.02
C ASN A 84 -1.55 2.21 -1.10
N THR A 85 -2.11 1.02 -1.26
CA THR A 85 -1.66 0.07 -2.30
C THR A 85 -2.06 0.53 -3.70
N VAL A 86 -3.09 1.39 -3.82
CA VAL A 86 -3.65 1.87 -5.09
C VAL A 86 -2.68 2.82 -5.82
N THR A 87 -1.81 3.52 -5.08
CA THR A 87 -0.90 4.53 -5.67
C THR A 87 0.33 3.95 -6.36
N ASN A 88 0.58 2.65 -6.25
CA ASN A 88 1.77 2.04 -6.88
C ASN A 88 1.55 1.57 -8.34
N HIS A 89 0.43 1.97 -8.96
CA HIS A 89 0.04 1.53 -10.30
C HIS A 89 0.07 2.66 -11.33
N LEU A 90 -0.02 3.93 -10.92
CA LEU A 90 0.14 5.08 -11.80
C LEU A 90 0.66 6.25 -10.97
N SER A 91 1.83 6.78 -11.34
CA SER A 91 2.28 8.04 -10.75
C SER A 91 1.23 9.13 -11.05
N PRO A 92 0.99 10.11 -10.17
CA PRO A 92 0.10 11.23 -10.48
C PRO A 92 0.49 11.95 -11.79
N GLN A 93 1.77 11.88 -12.19
CA GLN A 93 2.26 12.32 -13.50
C GLN A 93 1.75 11.47 -14.67
N GLU A 94 1.59 10.15 -14.51
CA GLU A 94 1.01 9.27 -15.51
C GLU A 94 -0.51 9.44 -15.61
N ILE A 95 -1.20 9.64 -14.47
CA ILE A 95 -2.62 9.98 -14.46
C ILE A 95 -2.85 11.31 -15.20
N ALA A 96 -2.05 12.34 -14.92
CA ALA A 96 -2.13 13.62 -15.61
C ALA A 96 -1.82 13.49 -17.12
N ARG A 97 -0.87 12.61 -17.48
CA ARG A 97 -0.55 12.33 -18.88
C ARG A 97 -1.69 11.59 -19.58
N MET A 98 -2.31 10.61 -18.95
CA MET A 98 -3.47 9.88 -19.49
C MET A 98 -4.69 10.80 -19.64
N VAL A 99 -4.97 11.68 -18.68
CA VAL A 99 -6.05 12.68 -18.79
C VAL A 99 -5.77 13.66 -19.93
N LYS A 100 -4.52 14.16 -20.03
CA LYS A 100 -4.13 15.09 -21.08
C LYS A 100 -4.11 14.46 -22.48
N ASP A 101 -3.69 13.19 -22.60
CA ASP A 101 -3.78 12.43 -23.84
C ASP A 101 -5.26 12.16 -24.18
N ALA A 102 -6.10 11.78 -23.21
CA ALA A 102 -7.54 11.61 -23.43
C ALA A 102 -8.22 12.90 -23.91
N GLU A 103 -7.89 14.06 -23.35
CA GLU A 103 -8.38 15.36 -23.82
C GLU A 103 -7.87 15.69 -25.23
N LYS A 104 -6.60 15.40 -25.51
CA LYS A 104 -5.98 15.66 -26.82
C LYS A 104 -6.53 14.77 -27.92
N PHE A 105 -6.89 13.52 -27.61
CA PHE A 105 -7.47 12.58 -28.55
C PHE A 105 -9.01 12.63 -28.57
N ALA A 106 -9.68 13.20 -27.57
CA ALA A 106 -11.14 13.39 -27.59
C ALA A 106 -11.59 14.29 -28.76
N GLU A 107 -10.81 15.30 -29.13
CA GLU A 107 -11.13 16.17 -30.26
C GLU A 107 -10.85 15.51 -31.62
N GLN A 108 -9.88 14.58 -31.69
CA GLN A 108 -9.66 13.75 -32.89
C GLN A 108 -10.70 12.62 -33.00
N ASP A 109 -11.09 11.99 -31.89
CA ASP A 109 -12.12 10.95 -31.86
C ASP A 109 -13.49 11.54 -32.21
N LYS A 110 -13.79 12.76 -31.75
CA LYS A 110 -15.00 13.49 -32.17
C LYS A 110 -15.01 13.77 -33.67
N GLN A 111 -13.90 14.21 -34.26
CA GLN A 111 -13.81 14.44 -35.71
C GLN A 111 -13.90 13.14 -36.53
N PHE A 112 -13.30 12.05 -36.04
CA PHE A 112 -13.38 10.74 -36.69
C PHE A 112 -14.79 10.16 -36.59
N LYS A 113 -15.45 10.31 -35.44
CA LYS A 113 -16.84 9.87 -35.22
C LYS A 113 -17.84 10.68 -36.03
N ASP A 114 -17.62 11.98 -36.22
CA ASP A 114 -18.42 12.82 -37.14
C ASP A 114 -18.21 12.40 -38.60
N GLN A 115 -16.97 12.13 -39.03
CA GLN A 115 -16.69 11.61 -40.38
C GLN A 115 -17.28 10.22 -40.63
N VAL A 116 -17.22 9.32 -39.64
CA VAL A 116 -17.77 7.96 -39.73
C VAL A 116 -19.29 8.00 -39.74
N ASN A 117 -19.94 8.82 -38.90
CA ASN A 117 -21.39 9.02 -38.96
C ASN A 117 -21.83 9.66 -40.28
N ALA A 118 -21.11 10.67 -40.79
CA ALA A 118 -21.44 11.31 -42.07
C ALA A 118 -21.29 10.36 -43.27
N ARG A 119 -20.39 9.36 -43.19
CA ARG A 119 -20.30 8.28 -44.19
C ARG A 119 -21.40 7.23 -44.03
N ASN A 120 -21.78 6.90 -42.79
CA ASN A 120 -22.79 5.89 -42.52
C ASN A 120 -24.24 6.38 -42.75
N ASP A 121 -24.46 7.69 -42.84
CA ASP A 121 -25.75 8.31 -43.21
C ASP A 121 -25.93 8.46 -44.73
N LEU A 122 -24.88 8.23 -45.54
CA LEU A 122 -24.93 8.33 -47.01
C LEU A 122 -25.14 6.99 -47.72
N GLU A 123 -25.26 5.87 -46.97
CA GLU A 123 -25.51 4.52 -47.49
C GLU A 123 -26.92 3.98 -47.15
N LEU A 124 -27.89 4.87 -46.92
CA LEU A 124 -29.33 4.55 -46.85
C LEU A 124 -30.12 5.29 -47.94
#